data_AF-A0ABD5WGP7-F1
#
_entry.id   AF-A0ABD5WGP7-F1
#
_cell.length_a   1.000
_cell.length_b   1.000
_cell.length_c   1.000
_cell.angle_alpha   90.00
_cell.angle_beta   90.00
_cell.angle_gamma   90.00
#
_symmetry.space_group_name_H-M   'P 1'
#
loop_
_entity.id
_entity.type
_entity.pdbx_description
1 polymer ?
#
loop_
_entity_poly.entity_id
_entity_poly.type
_entity_poly.pdbx_seq_one_letter_code
_entity_poly.pdbx_strand_id
1 'polypeptide(L)'
;MLREVAWARSILPLLARQLWDRFSIEFCATRPTMPSTNSSSLSSNKNAPAESAHHPIKILSRRLEEADIDAYRFIQLQPGKKAPISHTHFPPDDVDDCYGVYAGSGLVFLDIDDYRDGAEAPDALHSLPKTLTVESAHGGKHRYYQIEEPVSNSTEPWGEIRAYNEYVVGPGTELKQCTKENHDCSRTGEGRYEILYDLPIATISIEDLNACLEEPAEPQSTESTVSDWMGDEEIETDFDVEKRLRKMKKSAKDEKIEALWEGRYRDAEFDDRSRAEASLVAYLGWWMQGDRMLVKQLMDRACREYPTADVNGPRKWTEAGELYQRLTLEFATHDDYYQPPSPKLPYEERPAASHITRKNYYCALLDLGIARTVEIVEHDSFDRGTSAAVRARNWYEENGTVIRVNEPGSSRTYYYLDGLENLIDPEMRTKLGI
;
A
#
# COMPACT_ATOMS: atom_id res chain seq x y z
N MET A 1 0.93 18.17 11.08
CA MET A 1 0.60 19.34 10.26
C MET A 1 1.52 19.52 9.04
N LEU A 2 2.78 19.98 9.15
CA LEU A 2 3.58 20.27 7.93
C LEU A 2 3.95 19.02 7.09
N ARG A 3 4.06 17.83 7.68
CA ARG A 3 4.27 16.56 6.94
C ARG A 3 2.99 16.02 6.27
N GLU A 4 1.82 16.29 6.83
CA GLU A 4 0.52 15.86 6.27
C GLU A 4 0.14 16.65 5.01
N VAL A 5 0.57 17.91 4.92
CA VAL A 5 0.31 18.79 3.76
C VAL A 5 1.19 18.45 2.55
N ALA A 6 2.38 17.87 2.78
CA ALA A 6 3.33 17.54 1.72
C ALA A 6 2.96 16.26 0.95
N TRP A 7 2.46 15.23 1.64
CA TRP A 7 2.04 13.96 1.03
C TRP A 7 0.81 14.12 0.13
N ALA A 8 -0.17 14.94 0.56
CA ALA A 8 -1.43 15.14 -0.17
C ALA A 8 -1.32 15.97 -1.47
N ARG A 9 -0.23 16.72 -1.66
CA ARG A 9 -0.02 17.59 -2.83
C ARG A 9 0.65 16.88 -4.02
N SER A 10 1.39 15.79 -3.79
CA SER A 10 2.21 15.17 -4.83
C SER A 10 1.64 13.88 -5.44
N ILE A 11 0.87 13.08 -4.69
CA ILE A 11 0.50 11.72 -5.11
C ILE A 11 -0.95 11.61 -5.62
N LEU A 12 -1.89 12.37 -5.04
CA LEU A 12 -3.33 12.26 -5.37
C LEU A 12 -3.72 12.67 -6.81
N PRO A 13 -3.18 13.74 -7.42
CA PRO A 13 -3.51 14.09 -8.80
C PRO A 13 -2.98 13.05 -9.82
N LEU A 14 -1.94 12.30 -9.46
CA LEU A 14 -1.35 11.25 -10.28
C LEU A 14 -2.20 9.97 -10.24
N LEU A 15 -2.64 9.55 -9.05
CA LEU A 15 -3.58 8.41 -8.89
C LEU A 15 -4.92 8.68 -9.57
N ALA A 16 -5.49 9.88 -9.41
CA ALA A 16 -6.76 10.25 -10.03
C ALA A 16 -6.71 10.43 -11.56
N ARG A 17 -5.51 10.52 -12.15
CA ARG A 17 -5.28 10.62 -13.60
C ARG A 17 -5.03 9.25 -14.22
N GLN A 18 -4.23 8.39 -13.58
CA GLN A 18 -4.05 6.99 -13.98
C GLN A 18 -5.37 6.18 -13.91
N LEU A 19 -6.27 6.53 -12.98
CA LEU A 19 -7.58 5.90 -12.83
C LEU A 19 -8.67 6.45 -13.79
N TRP A 20 -8.40 7.51 -14.56
CA TRP A 20 -9.35 8.07 -15.54
C TRP A 20 -9.19 7.47 -16.95
N ASP A 21 -7.97 7.13 -17.33
CA ASP A 21 -7.71 6.32 -18.53
C ASP A 21 -8.43 4.97 -18.45
N ARG A 22 -8.76 4.52 -17.22
CA ARG A 22 -9.60 3.37 -16.84
C ARG A 22 -11.08 3.44 -17.29
N PHE A 23 -11.68 4.63 -17.41
CA PHE A 23 -13.14 4.79 -17.61
C PHE A 23 -13.53 5.31 -19.01
N SER A 24 -12.63 6.01 -19.72
CA SER A 24 -12.93 6.58 -21.04
C SER A 24 -13.03 5.54 -22.17
N ILE A 25 -12.52 4.32 -21.96
CA ILE A 25 -12.53 3.25 -22.96
C ILE A 25 -13.90 2.53 -23.03
N GLU A 26 -14.68 2.50 -21.93
CA GLU A 26 -15.93 1.73 -21.89
C GLU A 26 -17.19 2.48 -22.37
N PHE A 27 -17.15 3.80 -22.62
CA PHE A 27 -18.37 4.58 -22.96
C PHE A 27 -18.39 5.26 -24.34
N CYS A 28 -17.37 5.06 -25.18
CA CYS A 28 -17.30 5.61 -26.54
C CYS A 28 -17.37 4.52 -27.62
N ALA A 29 -18.47 3.76 -27.68
CA ALA A 29 -18.75 2.85 -28.79
C ALA A 29 -20.13 3.11 -29.43
N THR A 30 -20.31 4.29 -30.01
CA THR A 30 -21.20 4.43 -31.18
C THR A 30 -20.35 4.75 -32.41
N ARG A 31 -20.16 3.73 -33.24
CA ARG A 31 -19.32 3.77 -34.46
C ARG A 31 -19.88 4.76 -35.47
N PRO A 32 -19.06 5.64 -36.07
CA PRO A 32 -19.31 6.15 -37.40
C PRO A 32 -18.80 5.14 -38.43
N THR A 33 -19.70 4.68 -39.31
CA THR A 33 -19.36 4.02 -40.57
C THR A 33 -18.55 4.98 -41.43
N MET A 34 -17.34 4.56 -41.82
CA MET A 34 -16.54 5.26 -42.84
C MET A 34 -16.12 4.29 -43.95
N PRO A 35 -15.99 4.79 -45.19
CA PRO A 35 -16.13 3.99 -46.39
C PRO A 35 -14.83 3.31 -46.81
N SER A 36 -14.99 2.21 -47.56
CA SER A 36 -13.91 1.53 -48.25
C SER A 36 -13.33 2.40 -49.37
N THR A 37 -12.01 2.53 -49.39
CA THR A 37 -11.28 2.91 -50.60
C THR A 37 -10.06 2.02 -50.76
N ASN A 38 -10.10 1.24 -51.83
CA ASN A 38 -8.97 0.55 -52.45
C ASN A 38 -7.88 1.56 -52.82
N SER A 39 -6.63 1.24 -52.49
CA SER A 39 -5.48 1.70 -53.28
C SER A 39 -4.28 0.79 -53.06
N SER A 40 -4.06 -0.04 -54.07
CA SER A 40 -2.89 -0.88 -54.31
C SER A 40 -1.61 -0.07 -54.48
N SER A 41 -0.54 -0.43 -53.77
CA SER A 41 0.83 -0.34 -54.30
C SER A 41 1.76 -1.29 -53.55
N LEU A 42 2.00 -2.45 -54.17
CA LEU A 42 3.04 -3.41 -53.81
C LEU A 42 4.42 -2.79 -54.09
N SER A 43 5.22 -2.63 -53.05
CA SER A 43 6.68 -2.50 -53.16
C SER A 43 7.31 -3.63 -52.36
N SER A 44 7.77 -4.63 -53.09
CA SER A 44 8.42 -5.82 -52.59
C SER A 44 9.88 -5.53 -52.21
N ASN A 45 10.17 -5.51 -50.91
CA ASN A 45 11.53 -5.67 -50.41
C ASN A 45 11.62 -7.02 -49.67
N LYS A 46 11.88 -8.09 -50.44
CA LYS A 46 12.21 -9.42 -49.92
C LYS A 46 13.71 -9.46 -49.67
N ASN A 47 14.11 -9.37 -48.40
CA ASN A 47 15.29 -9.98 -47.78
C ASN A 47 15.46 -9.42 -46.36
N ALA A 48 14.56 -9.80 -45.46
CA ALA A 48 14.80 -9.70 -44.01
C ALA A 48 15.09 -11.13 -43.50
N PRO A 49 16.11 -11.34 -42.65
CA PRO A 49 16.51 -12.65 -42.17
C PRO A 49 15.37 -13.28 -41.35
N ALA A 50 15.13 -14.57 -41.56
CA ALA A 50 14.09 -15.38 -40.91
C ALA A 50 14.29 -15.60 -39.39
N GLU A 51 15.13 -14.81 -38.73
CA GLU A 51 15.45 -14.91 -37.29
C GLU A 51 14.45 -14.19 -36.37
N SER A 52 13.60 -13.27 -36.89
CA SER A 52 12.70 -12.49 -36.02
C SER A 52 11.39 -13.18 -35.63
N ALA A 53 11.01 -14.28 -36.30
CA ALA A 53 9.72 -14.95 -36.10
C ALA A 53 9.64 -15.80 -34.81
N HIS A 54 10.77 -16.00 -34.12
CA HIS A 54 10.85 -16.85 -32.92
C HIS A 54 11.07 -16.05 -31.62
N HIS A 55 10.98 -14.72 -31.65
CA HIS A 55 11.10 -13.95 -30.42
C HIS A 55 9.90 -14.23 -29.50
N PRO A 56 10.10 -14.60 -28.21
CA PRO A 56 9.01 -14.98 -27.32
C PRO A 56 7.89 -13.94 -27.20
N ILE A 57 8.23 -12.64 -27.25
CA ILE A 57 7.23 -11.57 -27.24
C ILE A 57 6.31 -11.59 -28.48
N LYS A 58 6.83 -11.99 -29.64
CA LYS A 58 6.04 -12.10 -30.88
C LYS A 58 5.11 -13.29 -30.82
N ILE A 59 5.55 -14.39 -30.21
CA ILE A 59 4.69 -15.55 -29.94
C ILE A 59 3.55 -15.13 -29.01
N LEU A 60 3.87 -14.48 -27.89
CA LEU A 60 2.86 -14.01 -26.94
C LEU A 60 1.89 -12.99 -27.56
N SER A 61 2.38 -11.99 -28.30
CA SER A 61 1.53 -11.01 -28.99
C SER A 61 0.56 -11.68 -29.94
N ARG A 62 1.05 -12.63 -30.77
CA ARG A 62 0.19 -13.39 -31.68
C ARG A 62 -0.89 -14.15 -30.91
N ARG A 63 -0.57 -14.75 -29.76
CA ARG A 63 -1.57 -15.47 -28.94
C ARG A 63 -2.62 -14.56 -28.30
N LEU A 64 -2.24 -13.34 -27.91
CA LEU A 64 -3.17 -12.32 -27.44
C LEU A 64 -4.13 -11.91 -28.57
N GLU A 65 -3.58 -11.62 -29.76
CA GLU A 65 -4.37 -11.25 -30.95
C GLU A 65 -5.32 -12.37 -31.39
N GLU A 66 -4.86 -13.63 -31.40
CA GLU A 66 -5.69 -14.80 -31.71
C GLU A 66 -6.87 -14.98 -30.75
N ALA A 67 -6.75 -14.50 -29.52
CA ALA A 67 -7.79 -14.52 -28.50
C ALA A 67 -8.64 -13.23 -28.46
N ASP A 68 -8.45 -12.30 -29.41
CA ASP A 68 -9.11 -10.98 -29.44
C ASP A 68 -8.79 -10.13 -28.19
N ILE A 69 -7.57 -10.27 -27.66
CA ILE A 69 -7.05 -9.52 -26.52
C ILE A 69 -6.06 -8.48 -27.02
N ASP A 70 -6.27 -7.20 -26.67
CA ASP A 70 -5.42 -6.09 -27.12
C ASP A 70 -3.95 -6.28 -26.70
N ALA A 71 -3.02 -6.32 -27.65
CA ALA A 71 -1.59 -6.48 -27.37
C ALA A 71 -0.92 -5.20 -26.82
N TYR A 72 -1.59 -4.04 -26.77
CA TYR A 72 -1.06 -2.80 -26.17
C TYR A 72 -1.10 -2.85 -24.62
N ARG A 73 -0.36 -3.80 -24.03
CA ARG A 73 -0.37 -4.07 -22.57
C ARG A 73 0.98 -4.48 -22.00
N PHE A 74 2.05 -4.31 -22.75
CA PHE A 74 3.40 -4.61 -22.29
C PHE A 74 3.99 -3.45 -21.51
N ILE A 75 4.79 -3.72 -20.49
CA ILE A 75 5.54 -2.70 -19.75
C ILE A 75 7.03 -3.00 -19.72
N GLN A 76 7.84 -1.95 -19.63
CA GLN A 76 9.28 -2.09 -19.48
C GLN A 76 9.65 -2.39 -18.02
N LEU A 77 10.37 -3.49 -17.80
CA LEU A 77 10.95 -3.82 -16.51
C LEU A 77 12.41 -3.37 -16.43
N GLN A 78 12.89 -3.17 -15.20
CA GLN A 78 14.29 -2.92 -14.93
C GLN A 78 15.11 -4.16 -15.33
N PRO A 79 16.20 -4.01 -16.10
CA PRO A 79 17.00 -5.14 -16.55
C PRO A 79 17.43 -6.07 -15.41
N GLY A 80 17.08 -7.36 -15.54
CA GLY A 80 17.43 -8.39 -14.56
C GLY A 80 16.60 -8.39 -13.28
N LYS A 81 15.52 -7.60 -13.19
CA LYS A 81 14.64 -7.49 -12.03
C LYS A 81 13.17 -7.61 -12.43
N LYS A 82 12.31 -7.91 -11.45
CA LYS A 82 10.85 -7.93 -11.63
C LYS A 82 10.17 -6.56 -11.46
N ALA A 83 10.94 -5.48 -11.28
CA ALA A 83 10.41 -4.16 -10.96
C ALA A 83 10.16 -3.34 -12.23
N PRO A 84 9.03 -2.63 -12.37
CA PRO A 84 8.76 -1.81 -13.54
C PRO A 84 9.64 -0.55 -13.54
N ILE A 85 10.01 -0.08 -14.74
CA ILE A 85 10.57 1.27 -14.93
C ILE A 85 9.43 2.28 -14.93
N SER A 86 8.34 1.93 -15.62
CA SER A 86 7.09 2.68 -15.71
C SER A 86 5.95 1.69 -15.90
N HIS A 87 4.75 2.09 -15.51
CA HIS A 87 3.50 1.37 -15.80
C HIS A 87 2.86 1.82 -17.13
N THR A 88 3.62 2.53 -17.98
CA THR A 88 3.18 2.89 -19.33
C THR A 88 3.09 1.64 -20.19
N HIS A 89 1.95 1.43 -20.86
CA HIS A 89 1.76 0.32 -21.78
C HIS A 89 2.39 0.62 -23.15
N PHE A 90 2.98 -0.39 -23.75
CA PHE A 90 3.64 -0.36 -25.05
C PHE A 90 3.11 -1.48 -25.95
N PRO A 91 3.15 -1.30 -27.27
CA PRO A 91 2.98 -2.39 -28.21
C PRO A 91 4.21 -3.32 -28.15
N PRO A 92 4.10 -4.57 -28.66
CA PRO A 92 5.17 -5.57 -28.61
C PRO A 92 6.45 -5.17 -29.35
N ASP A 93 6.40 -4.23 -30.28
CA ASP A 93 7.56 -3.73 -31.03
C ASP A 93 8.37 -2.66 -30.30
N ASP A 94 7.79 -2.04 -29.26
CA ASP A 94 8.38 -0.88 -28.56
C ASP A 94 8.81 -1.20 -27.12
N VAL A 95 8.97 -2.49 -26.79
CA VAL A 95 9.46 -2.93 -25.46
C VAL A 95 10.73 -3.77 -25.63
N ASP A 96 11.68 -3.62 -24.72
CA ASP A 96 12.92 -4.41 -24.73
C ASP A 96 12.69 -5.83 -24.19
N ASP A 97 13.74 -6.66 -24.22
CA ASP A 97 13.71 -8.08 -23.80
C ASP A 97 13.28 -8.34 -22.35
N CYS A 98 13.31 -7.32 -21.48
CA CYS A 98 12.91 -7.42 -20.07
C CYS A 98 11.60 -6.67 -19.85
N TYR A 99 10.48 -7.39 -19.91
CA TYR A 99 9.15 -6.79 -19.95
C TYR A 99 8.14 -7.54 -19.08
N GLY A 100 7.06 -6.84 -18.74
CA GLY A 100 5.89 -7.37 -18.07
C GLY A 100 4.66 -7.32 -18.98
N VAL A 101 3.65 -8.10 -18.65
CA VAL A 101 2.39 -8.20 -19.40
C VAL A 101 1.25 -7.97 -18.43
N TYR A 102 0.44 -6.93 -18.65
CA TYR A 102 -0.70 -6.63 -17.78
C TYR A 102 -1.90 -7.55 -18.03
N ALA A 103 -2.58 -7.94 -16.96
CA ALA A 103 -3.90 -8.54 -16.99
C ALA A 103 -5.00 -7.45 -16.95
N GLY A 104 -6.25 -7.89 -17.04
CA GLY A 104 -7.42 -7.05 -17.26
C GLY A 104 -7.86 -7.04 -18.73
N SER A 105 -8.99 -6.38 -19.00
CA SER A 105 -9.60 -6.28 -20.33
C SER A 105 -9.66 -7.64 -21.04
N GLY A 106 -10.25 -8.63 -20.36
CA GLY A 106 -10.44 -9.98 -20.87
C GLY A 106 -9.31 -10.97 -20.60
N LEU A 107 -8.19 -10.57 -19.99
CA LEU A 107 -7.05 -11.44 -19.67
C LEU A 107 -6.89 -11.61 -18.16
N VAL A 108 -6.70 -12.85 -17.71
CA VAL A 108 -6.32 -13.20 -16.34
C VAL A 108 -5.12 -14.15 -16.35
N PHE A 109 -4.24 -14.02 -15.35
CA PHE A 109 -3.15 -14.96 -15.13
C PHE A 109 -3.40 -15.80 -13.88
N LEU A 110 -3.10 -17.09 -13.97
CA LEU A 110 -2.86 -17.93 -12.81
C LEU A 110 -1.34 -18.06 -12.66
N ASP A 111 -0.78 -17.34 -11.69
CA ASP A 111 0.64 -17.35 -11.32
C ASP A 111 0.86 -18.40 -10.23
N ILE A 112 1.15 -19.63 -10.67
CA ILE A 112 1.25 -20.81 -9.82
C ILE A 112 2.67 -20.90 -9.29
N ASP A 113 2.82 -20.85 -7.96
CA ASP A 113 4.09 -20.90 -7.27
C ASP A 113 4.35 -22.33 -6.73
N ASP A 114 5.01 -23.18 -7.51
CA ASP A 114 5.30 -24.60 -7.16
C ASP A 114 6.21 -24.80 -5.91
N TYR A 115 6.53 -23.74 -5.14
CA TYR A 115 7.49 -23.75 -4.03
C TYR A 115 6.99 -23.14 -2.71
N ARG A 116 5.77 -22.60 -2.64
CA ARG A 116 5.23 -22.07 -1.36
C ARG A 116 4.62 -23.21 -0.54
N ASP A 117 5.17 -23.41 0.66
CA ASP A 117 4.60 -24.10 1.83
C ASP A 117 3.96 -25.50 1.65
N GLY A 118 4.23 -26.20 0.53
CA GLY A 118 3.81 -27.59 0.32
C GLY A 118 2.31 -27.77 0.10
N ALA A 119 1.55 -26.69 -0.11
CA ALA A 119 0.16 -26.78 -0.50
C ALA A 119 0.06 -27.24 -1.97
N GLU A 120 -0.58 -28.39 -2.19
CA GLU A 120 -0.86 -28.86 -3.53
C GLU A 120 -1.92 -27.96 -4.18
N ALA A 121 -1.73 -27.66 -5.47
CA ALA A 121 -2.76 -26.98 -6.24
C ALA A 121 -4.06 -27.81 -6.27
N PRO A 122 -5.23 -27.18 -6.17
CA PRO A 122 -6.50 -27.90 -6.15
C PRO A 122 -6.74 -28.62 -7.48
N ASP A 123 -7.43 -29.77 -7.44
CA ASP A 123 -7.76 -30.57 -8.63
C ASP A 123 -8.50 -29.76 -9.72
N ALA A 124 -9.30 -28.78 -9.31
CA ALA A 124 -9.97 -27.85 -10.21
C ALA A 124 -8.97 -27.07 -11.08
N LEU A 125 -7.85 -26.62 -10.51
CA LEU A 125 -6.77 -25.93 -11.24
C LEU A 125 -6.11 -26.83 -12.28
N HIS A 126 -6.02 -28.13 -12.01
CA HIS A 126 -5.52 -29.12 -12.95
C HIS A 126 -6.53 -29.50 -14.04
N SER A 127 -7.82 -29.29 -13.77
CA SER A 127 -8.93 -29.58 -14.67
C SER A 127 -9.20 -28.46 -15.68
N LEU A 128 -8.65 -27.26 -15.45
CA LEU A 128 -8.77 -26.15 -16.39
C LEU A 128 -8.22 -26.52 -17.78
N PRO A 129 -8.80 -25.94 -18.86
CA PRO A 129 -8.27 -26.12 -20.20
C PRO A 129 -6.77 -25.79 -20.28
N LYS A 130 -6.03 -26.57 -21.07
CA LYS A 130 -4.64 -26.24 -21.37
C LYS A 130 -4.58 -24.94 -22.17
N THR A 131 -3.63 -24.09 -21.84
CA THR A 131 -3.51 -22.75 -22.41
C THR A 131 -2.04 -22.37 -22.59
N LEU A 132 -1.79 -21.19 -23.17
CA LEU A 132 -0.46 -20.59 -23.20
C LEU A 132 0.14 -20.56 -21.79
N THR A 133 1.28 -21.23 -21.63
CA THR A 133 1.94 -21.37 -20.33
C THR A 133 3.39 -20.94 -20.42
N VAL A 134 3.78 -20.08 -19.49
CA VAL A 134 5.17 -19.61 -19.33
C VAL A 134 5.72 -20.19 -18.03
N GLU A 135 6.86 -20.85 -18.09
CA GLU A 135 7.60 -21.26 -16.92
C GLU A 135 8.37 -20.06 -16.36
N SER A 136 8.28 -19.88 -15.05
CA SER A 136 9.00 -18.83 -14.32
C SER A 136 10.43 -19.28 -14.02
N ALA A 137 11.30 -18.30 -13.75
CA ALA A 137 12.68 -18.51 -13.32
C ALA A 137 12.86 -19.37 -12.04
N HIS A 138 11.77 -19.76 -11.36
CA HIS A 138 11.84 -20.53 -10.13
C HIS A 138 10.93 -21.77 -10.14
N GLY A 139 10.64 -22.32 -11.32
CA GLY A 139 9.84 -23.54 -11.48
C GLY A 139 8.32 -23.37 -11.35
N GLY A 140 7.84 -22.18 -10.97
CA GLY A 140 6.41 -21.83 -11.05
C GLY A 140 5.94 -21.59 -12.49
N LYS A 141 4.64 -21.39 -12.70
CA LYS A 141 4.02 -21.27 -14.04
C LYS A 141 3.05 -20.10 -14.10
N HIS A 142 3.14 -19.29 -15.15
CA HIS A 142 2.09 -18.35 -15.51
C HIS A 142 1.20 -18.99 -16.58
N ARG A 143 -0.08 -19.22 -16.27
CA ARG A 143 -1.09 -19.66 -17.26
C ARG A 143 -1.96 -18.48 -17.66
N TYR A 144 -2.13 -18.28 -18.96
CA TYR A 144 -2.85 -17.15 -19.54
C TYR A 144 -4.26 -17.60 -19.91
N TYR A 145 -5.30 -16.95 -19.39
CA TYR A 145 -6.68 -17.30 -19.74
C TYR A 145 -7.47 -16.08 -20.18
N GLN A 146 -8.40 -16.30 -21.11
CA GLN A 146 -9.43 -15.33 -21.45
C GLN A 146 -10.63 -15.50 -20.54
N ILE A 147 -11.21 -14.40 -20.08
CA ILE A 147 -12.44 -14.40 -19.28
C ILE A 147 -13.30 -13.19 -19.66
N GLU A 148 -14.61 -13.36 -19.75
CA GLU A 148 -15.54 -12.29 -20.12
C GLU A 148 -15.94 -11.45 -18.90
N GLU A 149 -16.03 -12.09 -17.73
CA GLU A 149 -16.45 -11.48 -16.49
C GLU A 149 -15.29 -10.79 -15.74
N PRO A 150 -15.58 -9.73 -14.96
CA PRO A 150 -14.58 -9.11 -14.11
C PRO A 150 -14.13 -10.05 -12.99
N VAL A 151 -12.81 -10.20 -12.87
CA VAL A 151 -12.14 -11.03 -11.85
C VAL A 151 -11.40 -10.12 -10.87
N SER A 152 -11.49 -10.45 -9.57
CA SER A 152 -10.68 -9.83 -8.52
C SER A 152 -9.34 -10.53 -8.38
N ASN A 153 -8.30 -9.78 -8.04
CA ASN A 153 -7.01 -10.37 -7.69
C ASN A 153 -7.17 -11.18 -6.38
N SER A 154 -6.50 -12.33 -6.29
CA SER A 154 -6.46 -13.14 -5.07
C SER A 154 -5.08 -13.75 -4.85
N THR A 155 -4.76 -14.04 -3.59
CA THR A 155 -3.54 -14.74 -3.19
C THR A 155 -3.93 -16.00 -2.45
N GLU A 156 -3.54 -17.14 -2.99
CA GLU A 156 -3.86 -18.47 -2.51
C GLU A 156 -2.59 -19.22 -2.07
N PRO A 157 -2.72 -20.29 -1.26
CA PRO A 157 -1.56 -21.11 -0.88
C PRO A 157 -0.77 -21.67 -2.07
N TRP A 158 -1.44 -21.94 -3.19
CA TRP A 158 -0.84 -22.50 -4.41
C TRP A 158 -0.30 -21.44 -5.40
N GLY A 159 -0.60 -20.16 -5.20
CA GLY A 159 -0.24 -19.11 -6.16
C GLY A 159 -1.13 -17.87 -6.09
N GLU A 160 -1.20 -17.14 -7.19
CA GLU A 160 -1.93 -15.87 -7.28
C GLU A 160 -2.84 -15.85 -8.52
N ILE A 161 -4.04 -15.30 -8.35
CA ILE A 161 -4.90 -14.88 -9.46
C ILE A 161 -4.61 -13.41 -9.73
N ARG A 162 -4.03 -13.13 -10.90
CA ARG A 162 -3.69 -11.76 -11.32
C ARG A 162 -4.60 -11.32 -12.44
N ALA A 163 -5.52 -10.42 -12.11
CA ALA A 163 -6.50 -9.84 -13.01
C ALA A 163 -6.17 -8.35 -13.24
N TYR A 164 -7.17 -7.48 -13.13
CA TYR A 164 -7.03 -6.08 -13.53
C TYR A 164 -5.91 -5.35 -12.75
N ASN A 165 -5.07 -4.60 -13.48
CA ASN A 165 -3.97 -3.78 -12.94
C ASN A 165 -2.83 -4.56 -12.26
N GLU A 166 -2.73 -5.85 -12.53
CA GLU A 166 -1.54 -6.64 -12.19
C GLU A 166 -0.85 -7.13 -13.45
N TYR A 167 0.42 -7.47 -13.32
CA TYR A 167 1.21 -7.97 -14.43
C TYR A 167 1.99 -9.21 -14.01
N VAL A 168 2.37 -10.01 -15.00
CA VAL A 168 3.37 -11.07 -14.87
C VAL A 168 4.60 -10.74 -15.70
N VAL A 169 5.75 -11.32 -15.36
CA VAL A 169 6.97 -11.18 -16.17
C VAL A 169 6.78 -11.94 -17.49
N GLY A 170 7.09 -11.28 -18.61
CA GLY A 170 6.91 -11.82 -19.94
C GLY A 170 8.01 -12.82 -20.34
N PRO A 171 7.69 -13.79 -21.22
CA PRO A 171 8.65 -14.79 -21.67
C PRO A 171 9.81 -14.17 -22.45
N GLY A 172 11.00 -14.77 -22.36
CA GLY A 172 12.25 -14.23 -22.89
C GLY A 172 13.00 -13.34 -21.89
N THR A 173 12.31 -12.81 -20.87
CA THR A 173 12.95 -12.05 -19.79
C THR A 173 13.89 -12.95 -18.98
N GLU A 174 15.09 -12.45 -18.66
CA GLU A 174 16.05 -13.12 -17.79
C GLU A 174 16.35 -12.26 -16.55
N LEU A 175 16.08 -12.82 -15.36
CA LEU A 175 16.46 -12.23 -14.08
C LEU A 175 17.96 -12.45 -13.87
N LYS A 176 18.64 -11.43 -13.34
CA LYS A 176 20.06 -11.54 -12.98
C LYS A 176 20.27 -11.68 -11.48
N GLN A 177 19.24 -11.40 -10.70
CA GLN A 177 19.23 -11.43 -9.25
C GLN A 177 17.84 -11.82 -8.77
N CYS A 178 17.77 -12.67 -7.75
CA CYS A 178 16.55 -12.93 -7.02
C CYS A 178 16.82 -12.89 -5.51
N THR A 179 15.76 -12.70 -4.73
CA THR A 179 15.81 -12.63 -3.27
C THR A 179 15.63 -13.99 -2.60
N LYS A 180 15.48 -15.07 -3.38
CA LYS A 180 15.25 -16.41 -2.84
C LYS A 180 16.57 -17.04 -2.42
N GLU A 181 16.64 -17.52 -1.19
CA GLU A 181 17.87 -18.12 -0.64
C GLU A 181 18.22 -19.45 -1.32
N ASN A 182 17.24 -20.15 -1.89
CA ASN A 182 17.40 -21.48 -2.50
C ASN A 182 17.61 -21.45 -4.02
N HIS A 183 17.76 -20.27 -4.64
CA HIS A 183 17.94 -20.16 -6.08
C HIS A 183 18.90 -19.03 -6.44
N ASP A 184 19.76 -19.26 -7.44
CA ASP A 184 20.78 -18.31 -7.88
C ASP A 184 20.55 -17.91 -9.34
N CYS A 185 19.72 -16.88 -9.55
CA CYS A 185 19.47 -16.31 -10.89
C CYS A 185 20.69 -15.61 -11.50
N SER A 186 21.84 -15.53 -10.82
CA SER A 186 23.03 -14.90 -11.42
C SER A 186 23.74 -15.81 -12.44
N ARG A 187 23.42 -17.11 -12.43
CA ARG A 187 23.93 -18.08 -13.40
C ARG A 187 23.17 -17.96 -14.72
N THR A 188 23.91 -18.05 -15.81
CA THR A 188 23.36 -17.96 -17.17
C THR A 188 22.23 -18.95 -17.38
N GLY A 189 21.05 -18.45 -17.76
CA GLY A 189 19.88 -19.28 -18.08
C GLY A 189 18.98 -19.61 -16.89
N GLU A 190 19.47 -19.59 -15.64
CA GLU A 190 18.66 -19.92 -14.46
C GLU A 190 17.58 -18.86 -14.17
N GLY A 191 17.78 -17.62 -14.62
CA GLY A 191 16.83 -16.53 -14.42
C GLY A 191 15.73 -16.40 -15.47
N ARG A 192 15.66 -17.32 -16.45
CA ARG A 192 14.88 -17.10 -17.67
C ARG A 192 13.42 -17.50 -17.51
N TYR A 193 12.53 -16.68 -18.07
CA TYR A 193 11.12 -17.01 -18.29
C TYR A 193 10.96 -17.62 -19.68
N GLU A 194 10.43 -18.83 -19.79
CA GLU A 194 10.35 -19.58 -21.05
C GLU A 194 8.91 -19.98 -21.39
N ILE A 195 8.57 -19.96 -22.67
CA ILE A 195 7.27 -20.49 -23.13
C ILE A 195 7.34 -22.01 -23.03
N LEU A 196 6.66 -22.57 -22.04
CA LEU A 196 6.58 -24.01 -21.82
C LEU A 196 5.61 -24.65 -22.82
N TYR A 197 4.46 -24.01 -23.05
CA TYR A 197 3.43 -24.48 -23.99
C TYR A 197 2.93 -23.33 -24.86
N ASP A 198 3.31 -23.30 -26.13
CA ASP A 198 2.78 -22.38 -27.15
C ASP A 198 1.40 -22.87 -27.65
N LEU A 199 0.38 -22.68 -26.82
CA LEU A 199 -1.02 -23.01 -27.10
C LEU A 199 -1.86 -21.74 -27.27
N PRO A 200 -3.04 -21.81 -27.94
CA PRO A 200 -4.02 -20.73 -27.88
C PRO A 200 -4.37 -20.37 -26.43
N ILE A 201 -4.67 -19.09 -26.18
CA ILE A 201 -5.19 -18.67 -24.88
C ILE A 201 -6.62 -19.23 -24.76
N ALA A 202 -6.82 -20.14 -23.81
CA ALA A 202 -8.11 -20.75 -23.58
C ALA A 202 -9.05 -19.79 -22.82
N THR A 203 -10.34 -19.93 -23.06
CA THR A 203 -11.39 -19.23 -22.32
C THR A 203 -11.83 -20.07 -21.12
N ILE A 204 -12.04 -19.42 -19.98
CA ILE A 204 -12.62 -20.02 -18.76
C ILE A 204 -13.74 -19.12 -18.25
N SER A 205 -14.67 -19.67 -17.47
CA SER A 205 -15.71 -18.88 -16.80
C SER A 205 -15.29 -18.45 -15.39
N ILE A 206 -16.06 -17.56 -14.78
CA ILE A 206 -15.86 -17.19 -13.38
C ILE A 206 -16.10 -18.37 -12.43
N GLU A 207 -16.98 -19.30 -12.77
CA GLU A 207 -17.22 -20.53 -12.01
C GLU A 207 -15.99 -21.45 -12.02
N ASP A 208 -15.29 -21.57 -13.15
CA ASP A 208 -14.04 -22.33 -13.24
C ASP A 208 -12.97 -21.75 -12.29
N LEU A 209 -12.89 -20.42 -12.19
CA LEU A 209 -11.99 -19.75 -11.25
C LEU A 209 -12.41 -19.93 -9.80
N ASN A 210 -13.69 -19.77 -9.49
CA ASN A 210 -14.21 -19.96 -8.12
C ASN A 210 -13.98 -21.39 -7.64
N ALA A 211 -14.12 -22.39 -8.53
CA ALA A 211 -13.78 -23.78 -8.21
C ALA A 211 -12.30 -23.99 -7.85
N CYS A 212 -11.40 -23.12 -8.32
CA CYS A 212 -9.99 -23.12 -7.92
C CYS A 212 -9.72 -22.42 -6.58
N LEU A 213 -10.67 -21.61 -6.09
CA LEU A 213 -10.60 -20.87 -4.83
C LEU A 213 -11.26 -21.62 -3.68
N GLU A 214 -12.28 -22.43 -3.98
CA GLU A 214 -12.92 -23.27 -2.97
C GLU A 214 -11.91 -24.30 -2.44
N GLU A 215 -11.58 -24.21 -1.15
CA GLU A 215 -10.88 -25.29 -0.47
C GLU A 215 -11.68 -26.59 -0.67
N PRO A 216 -11.03 -27.75 -0.90
CA PRO A 216 -11.74 -29.01 -1.01
C PRO A 216 -12.56 -29.17 0.26
N ALA A 217 -13.88 -29.03 0.13
CA ALA A 217 -14.77 -29.00 1.28
C ALA A 217 -14.54 -30.28 2.09
N GLU A 218 -13.90 -30.15 3.25
CA GLU A 218 -14.12 -31.16 4.28
C GLU A 218 -15.64 -31.25 4.45
N PRO A 219 -16.25 -32.44 4.45
CA PRO A 219 -17.69 -32.60 4.44
C PRO A 219 -18.28 -32.02 5.73
N GLN A 220 -18.55 -30.72 5.73
CA GLN A 220 -19.17 -30.00 6.82
C GLN A 220 -20.61 -29.67 6.45
N SER A 221 -21.46 -29.96 7.42
CA SER A 221 -22.91 -29.95 7.38
C SER A 221 -23.49 -28.60 6.95
N THR A 222 -24.33 -28.69 5.91
CA THR A 222 -25.50 -27.87 5.55
C THR A 222 -25.80 -26.58 6.32
N GLU A 223 -26.07 -25.56 5.50
CA GLU A 223 -27.01 -24.45 5.68
C GLU A 223 -26.58 -23.28 6.57
N SER A 224 -26.25 -22.16 5.92
CA SER A 224 -26.58 -20.84 6.47
C SER A 224 -27.23 -19.98 5.40
N THR A 225 -28.52 -19.75 5.66
CA THR A 225 -29.44 -18.86 4.95
C THR A 225 -28.92 -17.42 5.07
N VAL A 226 -28.66 -16.78 3.94
CA VAL A 226 -28.33 -15.34 3.88
C VAL A 226 -29.62 -14.58 4.20
N SER A 227 -29.76 -14.15 5.45
CA SER A 227 -30.88 -13.30 5.85
C SER A 227 -30.66 -11.88 5.34
N ASP A 228 -31.76 -11.24 4.99
CA ASP A 228 -31.89 -9.86 4.53
C ASP A 228 -31.47 -8.88 5.65
N TRP A 229 -30.17 -8.50 5.68
CA TRP A 229 -29.58 -7.57 6.66
C TRP A 229 -29.85 -6.11 6.25
N MET A 230 -31.08 -5.66 6.43
CA MET A 230 -31.46 -4.23 6.41
C MET A 230 -31.88 -3.73 7.80
N GLY A 231 -31.20 -4.21 8.85
CA GLY A 231 -31.25 -3.58 10.17
C GLY A 231 -30.19 -2.48 10.23
N ASP A 232 -30.55 -1.29 10.73
CA ASP A 232 -29.61 -0.27 11.20
C ASP A 232 -28.83 -0.78 12.43
N GLU A 233 -28.23 -1.98 12.34
CA GLU A 233 -27.31 -2.48 13.36
C GLU A 233 -26.02 -1.67 13.26
N GLU A 234 -25.75 -0.91 14.32
CA GLU A 234 -24.49 -0.17 14.46
C GLU A 234 -23.33 -1.17 14.37
N ILE A 235 -22.47 -1.01 13.37
CA ILE A 235 -21.23 -1.78 13.27
C ILE A 235 -20.40 -1.44 14.50
N GLU A 236 -20.14 -2.45 15.33
CA GLU A 236 -19.29 -2.31 16.51
C GLU A 236 -17.85 -2.04 16.05
N THR A 237 -17.40 -0.81 16.25
CA THR A 237 -16.02 -0.40 15.94
C THR A 237 -15.32 0.05 17.21
N ASP A 238 -13.98 -0.08 17.25
CA ASP A 238 -13.15 0.35 18.39
C ASP A 238 -12.99 1.89 18.44
N PHE A 239 -13.60 2.62 17.51
CA PHE A 239 -13.53 4.07 17.42
C PHE A 239 -14.90 4.73 17.25
N ASP A 240 -14.99 5.99 17.70
CA ASP A 240 -16.16 6.82 17.50
C ASP A 240 -16.24 7.31 16.04
N VAL A 241 -17.08 6.64 15.25
CA VAL A 241 -17.33 6.92 13.82
C VAL A 241 -17.75 8.38 13.60
N GLU A 242 -18.69 8.90 14.39
CA GLU A 242 -19.18 10.28 14.25
C GLU A 242 -18.09 11.31 14.52
N LYS A 243 -17.25 11.07 15.52
CA LYS A 243 -16.11 11.93 15.82
C LYS A 243 -15.09 11.92 14.69
N ARG A 244 -14.81 10.76 14.08
CA ARG A 244 -13.92 10.67 12.91
C ARG A 244 -14.53 11.35 11.70
N LEU A 245 -15.80 11.11 11.38
CA LEU A 245 -16.50 11.75 10.27
C LEU A 245 -16.51 13.28 10.42
N ARG A 246 -16.80 13.78 11.63
CA ARG A 246 -16.72 15.22 11.95
C ARG A 246 -15.32 15.78 11.81
N LYS A 247 -14.28 15.00 12.15
CA LYS A 247 -12.88 15.42 12.00
C LYS A 247 -12.42 15.40 10.54
N MET A 248 -12.87 14.41 9.76
CA MET A 248 -12.66 14.33 8.32
C MET A 248 -13.20 15.57 7.62
N LYS A 249 -14.45 15.94 7.93
CA LYS A 249 -15.11 17.17 7.47
C LYS A 249 -14.55 18.47 8.07
N LYS A 250 -13.56 18.40 8.98
CA LYS A 250 -12.84 19.55 9.61
C LYS A 250 -11.33 19.58 9.31
N SER A 251 -10.86 18.74 8.39
CA SER A 251 -9.48 18.65 7.97
C SER A 251 -9.10 19.71 6.92
N ALA A 252 -7.82 19.82 6.53
CA ALA A 252 -7.36 20.90 5.62
C ALA A 252 -7.99 20.90 4.19
N LYS A 253 -8.94 20.01 3.90
CA LYS A 253 -9.70 19.87 2.65
C LYS A 253 -11.23 20.00 2.85
N ASP A 254 -11.65 20.71 3.90
CA ASP A 254 -13.06 20.78 4.35
C ASP A 254 -14.05 21.03 3.24
N GLU A 255 -13.86 22.12 2.49
CA GLU A 255 -14.81 22.50 1.44
C GLU A 255 -14.95 21.41 0.36
N LYS A 256 -13.86 20.70 0.04
CA LYS A 256 -13.86 19.64 -0.97
C LYS A 256 -14.52 18.36 -0.47
N ILE A 257 -14.20 17.92 0.75
CA ILE A 257 -14.79 16.70 1.32
C ILE A 257 -16.27 16.91 1.63
N GLU A 258 -16.62 18.08 2.14
CA GLU A 258 -18.01 18.47 2.40
C GLU A 258 -18.80 18.55 1.09
N ALA A 259 -18.26 19.18 0.05
CA ALA A 259 -18.89 19.20 -1.28
C ALA A 259 -19.09 17.78 -1.85
N LEU A 260 -18.09 16.88 -1.72
CA LEU A 260 -18.25 15.47 -2.10
C LEU A 260 -19.35 14.78 -1.28
N TRP A 261 -19.41 14.99 0.04
CA TRP A 261 -20.45 14.43 0.90
C TRP A 261 -21.85 14.86 0.46
N GLU A 262 -22.00 16.15 0.16
CA GLU A 262 -23.26 16.80 -0.23
C GLU A 262 -23.67 16.55 -1.69
N GLY A 263 -22.84 15.87 -2.49
CA GLY A 263 -23.10 15.66 -3.92
C GLY A 263 -22.85 16.89 -4.79
N ARG A 264 -22.16 17.92 -4.29
CA ARG A 264 -21.71 19.10 -5.05
C ARG A 264 -20.36 18.83 -5.73
N TYR A 265 -20.37 17.94 -6.72
CA TYR A 265 -19.14 17.43 -7.33
C TYR A 265 -18.35 18.50 -8.07
N ARG A 266 -19.00 19.51 -8.66
CA ARG A 266 -18.29 20.61 -9.33
C ARG A 266 -17.53 21.48 -8.36
N ASP A 267 -18.12 21.74 -7.18
CA ASP A 267 -17.47 22.49 -6.11
C ASP A 267 -16.27 21.72 -5.53
N ALA A 268 -16.30 20.39 -5.64
CA ALA A 268 -15.17 19.51 -5.34
C ALA A 268 -14.18 19.34 -6.51
N GLU A 269 -14.34 20.09 -7.61
CA GLU A 269 -13.50 20.03 -8.81
C GLU A 269 -13.58 18.70 -9.59
N PHE A 270 -14.74 18.05 -9.56
CA PHE A 270 -15.03 16.86 -10.36
C PHE A 270 -16.10 17.16 -11.40
N ASP A 271 -15.79 16.81 -12.65
CA ASP A 271 -16.70 16.83 -13.80
C ASP A 271 -17.42 15.49 -14.02
N ASP A 272 -16.91 14.42 -13.41
CA ASP A 272 -17.44 13.07 -13.49
C ASP A 272 -17.97 12.55 -12.14
N ARG A 273 -19.20 12.01 -12.15
CA ARG A 273 -19.88 11.48 -10.95
C ARG A 273 -19.11 10.31 -10.35
N SER A 274 -18.57 9.42 -11.18
CA SER A 274 -17.87 8.22 -10.69
C SER A 274 -16.56 8.55 -10.01
N ARG A 275 -15.78 9.47 -10.56
CA ARG A 275 -14.55 9.97 -9.93
C ARG A 275 -14.83 10.67 -8.62
N ALA A 276 -15.89 11.45 -8.55
CA ALA A 276 -16.27 12.13 -7.32
C ALA A 276 -16.64 11.13 -6.21
N GLU A 277 -17.47 10.13 -6.51
CA GLU A 277 -17.89 9.09 -5.56
C GLU A 277 -16.73 8.17 -5.16
N ALA A 278 -15.90 7.73 -6.10
CA ALA A 278 -14.69 6.96 -5.81
C ALA A 278 -13.73 7.74 -4.92
N SER A 279 -13.60 9.06 -5.13
CA SER A 279 -12.79 9.92 -4.27
C SER A 279 -13.36 10.04 -2.86
N LEU A 280 -14.69 10.14 -2.72
CA LEU A 280 -15.35 10.14 -1.41
C LEU A 280 -15.12 8.81 -0.69
N VAL A 281 -15.29 7.68 -1.39
CA VAL A 281 -15.01 6.35 -0.85
C VAL A 281 -13.56 6.21 -0.40
N ALA A 282 -12.60 6.74 -1.17
CA ALA A 282 -11.20 6.72 -0.78
C ALA A 282 -10.95 7.53 0.51
N TYR A 283 -11.52 8.74 0.62
CA TYR A 283 -11.43 9.52 1.86
C TYR A 283 -12.04 8.78 3.05
N LEU A 284 -13.23 8.21 2.89
CA LEU A 284 -13.89 7.43 3.93
C LEU A 284 -13.06 6.22 4.32
N GLY A 285 -12.52 5.46 3.36
CA GLY A 285 -11.66 4.30 3.60
C GLY A 285 -10.44 4.64 4.43
N TRP A 286 -9.73 5.71 4.11
CA TRP A 286 -8.58 6.17 4.92
C TRP A 286 -8.99 6.50 6.36
N TRP A 287 -10.10 7.22 6.56
CA TRP A 287 -10.58 7.60 7.89
C TRP A 287 -11.18 6.45 8.70
N MET A 288 -11.75 5.46 8.03
CA MET A 288 -12.46 4.31 8.62
C MET A 288 -11.64 3.02 8.55
N GLN A 289 -10.30 3.13 8.44
CA GLN A 289 -9.38 1.98 8.48
C GLN A 289 -9.66 0.90 7.44
N GLY A 290 -10.19 1.29 6.27
CA GLY A 290 -10.46 0.37 5.17
C GLY A 290 -11.69 -0.52 5.36
N ASP A 291 -12.48 -0.31 6.43
CA ASP A 291 -13.71 -1.06 6.65
C ASP A 291 -14.75 -0.75 5.55
N ARG A 292 -14.86 -1.66 4.59
CA ARG A 292 -15.73 -1.51 3.42
C ARG A 292 -17.21 -1.46 3.79
N MET A 293 -17.63 -2.19 4.82
CA MET A 293 -19.03 -2.19 5.26
C MET A 293 -19.40 -0.84 5.88
N LEU A 294 -18.53 -0.32 6.76
CA LEU A 294 -18.74 0.99 7.35
C LEU A 294 -18.70 2.11 6.30
N VAL A 295 -17.77 2.03 5.34
CA VAL A 295 -17.69 2.99 4.23
C VAL A 295 -18.97 2.94 3.38
N LYS A 296 -19.49 1.75 3.09
CA LYS A 296 -20.77 1.59 2.39
C LYS A 296 -21.91 2.26 3.15
N GLN A 297 -22.04 2.00 4.46
CA GLN A 297 -23.07 2.62 5.29
C GLN A 297 -22.97 4.15 5.30
N LEU A 298 -21.76 4.70 5.35
CA LEU A 298 -21.53 6.15 5.29
C LEU A 298 -21.85 6.74 3.91
N MET A 299 -21.58 6.01 2.82
CA MET A 299 -22.01 6.39 1.47
C MET A 299 -23.54 6.38 1.33
N ASP A 300 -24.19 5.33 1.83
CA ASP A 300 -25.66 5.20 1.83
C ASP A 300 -26.29 6.34 2.66
N ARG A 301 -25.69 6.68 3.81
CA ARG A 301 -26.09 7.84 4.62
C ARG A 301 -25.90 9.16 3.86
N ALA A 302 -24.75 9.38 3.22
CA ALA A 302 -24.51 10.60 2.44
C ALA A 302 -25.55 10.76 1.32
N CYS A 303 -25.95 9.67 0.66
CA CYS A 303 -27.01 9.68 -0.34
C CYS A 303 -28.40 9.89 0.27
N ARG A 304 -28.66 9.40 1.48
CA ARG A 304 -29.94 9.65 2.18
C ARG A 304 -30.08 11.10 2.62
N GLU A 305 -29.01 11.70 3.13
CA GLU A 305 -28.95 13.12 3.52
C GLU A 305 -29.00 14.04 2.29
N TYR A 306 -28.29 13.67 1.22
CA TYR A 306 -28.16 14.44 -0.02
C TYR A 306 -28.43 13.53 -1.24
N PRO A 307 -29.71 13.34 -1.63
CA PRO A 307 -30.08 12.34 -2.64
C PRO A 307 -29.70 12.71 -4.08
N THR A 308 -29.36 13.96 -4.36
CA THR A 308 -29.08 14.46 -5.71
C THR A 308 -27.68 15.00 -5.83
N ALA A 309 -27.05 14.81 -6.98
CA ALA A 309 -25.80 15.46 -7.34
C ALA A 309 -26.05 16.70 -8.22
N ASP A 310 -25.17 17.70 -8.11
CA ASP A 310 -25.20 18.93 -8.92
C ASP A 310 -24.92 18.69 -10.43
N VAL A 311 -24.36 17.52 -10.77
CA VAL A 311 -24.00 17.12 -12.13
C VAL A 311 -25.00 16.16 -12.80
N ASN A 312 -26.30 16.39 -12.59
CA ASN A 312 -27.44 15.65 -13.15
C ASN A 312 -27.96 14.52 -12.24
N GLY A 313 -29.08 14.82 -11.57
CA GLY A 313 -30.02 13.80 -11.06
C GLY A 313 -29.62 13.15 -9.73
N PRO A 314 -30.19 11.98 -9.44
CA PRO A 314 -29.84 11.19 -8.27
C PRO A 314 -28.34 10.83 -8.25
N ARG A 315 -27.81 10.53 -7.06
CA ARG A 315 -26.42 10.07 -6.95
C ARG A 315 -26.23 8.74 -7.67
N LYS A 316 -25.08 8.57 -8.33
CA LYS A 316 -24.81 7.36 -9.13
C LYS A 316 -24.71 6.14 -8.22
N TRP A 317 -24.19 6.32 -7.01
CA TRP A 317 -24.17 5.30 -5.95
C TRP A 317 -25.52 4.62 -5.72
N THR A 318 -26.62 5.39 -5.73
CA THR A 318 -27.98 4.86 -5.58
C THR A 318 -28.60 4.34 -6.88
N GLU A 319 -28.20 4.90 -8.03
CA GLU A 319 -28.79 4.58 -9.34
C GLU A 319 -28.17 3.34 -9.99
N ALA A 320 -26.86 3.16 -9.87
CA ALA A 320 -26.09 2.18 -10.64
C ALA A 320 -26.10 0.75 -10.08
N GLY A 321 -26.75 0.54 -8.93
CA GLY A 321 -26.90 -0.78 -8.31
C GLY A 321 -25.65 -1.31 -7.59
N GLU A 322 -25.74 -2.55 -7.11
CA GLU A 322 -24.74 -3.15 -6.21
C GLU A 322 -23.37 -3.38 -6.85
N LEU A 323 -23.33 -3.74 -8.15
CA LEU A 323 -22.06 -3.95 -8.85
C LEU A 323 -21.18 -2.70 -8.82
N TYR A 324 -21.79 -1.54 -9.08
CA TYR A 324 -21.09 -0.26 -9.03
C TYR A 324 -20.62 0.06 -7.61
N GLN A 325 -21.46 -0.16 -6.60
CA GLN A 325 -21.10 0.05 -5.19
C GLN A 325 -19.89 -0.83 -4.82
N ARG A 326 -19.95 -2.12 -5.14
CA ARG A 326 -18.87 -3.09 -4.88
C ARG A 326 -17.55 -2.66 -5.53
N LEU A 327 -17.57 -2.34 -6.82
CA LEU A 327 -16.37 -1.88 -7.54
C LEU A 327 -15.83 -0.56 -6.99
N THR A 328 -16.71 0.35 -6.57
CA THR A 328 -16.31 1.63 -6.00
C THR A 328 -15.71 1.44 -4.60
N LEU A 329 -16.20 0.49 -3.80
CA LEU A 329 -15.66 0.17 -2.48
C LEU A 329 -14.22 -0.36 -2.51
N GLU A 330 -13.72 -0.85 -3.64
CA GLU A 330 -12.31 -1.20 -3.79
C GLU A 330 -11.38 0.00 -3.54
N PHE A 331 -11.86 1.23 -3.77
CA PHE A 331 -11.10 2.45 -3.47
C PHE A 331 -10.99 2.76 -1.97
N ALA A 332 -11.68 2.02 -1.09
CA ALA A 332 -11.56 2.20 0.36
C ALA A 332 -10.25 1.63 0.92
N THR A 333 -9.61 0.68 0.21
CA THR A 333 -8.38 0.02 0.65
C THR A 333 -7.15 0.90 0.42
N HIS A 334 -6.32 1.06 1.46
CA HIS A 334 -5.12 1.90 1.43
C HIS A 334 -3.94 1.17 2.12
N ASP A 335 -2.71 1.51 1.72
CA ASP A 335 -1.49 1.01 2.38
C ASP A 335 -1.31 1.58 3.79
N ASP A 336 -1.95 2.73 4.07
CA ASP A 336 -1.98 3.38 5.37
C ASP A 336 -3.38 3.91 5.70
N TYR A 337 -3.66 4.05 6.99
CA TYR A 337 -4.95 4.50 7.48
C TYR A 337 -4.79 5.63 8.49
N TYR A 338 -5.87 6.38 8.72
CA TYR A 338 -5.91 7.38 9.77
C TYR A 338 -5.63 6.73 11.12
N GLN A 339 -4.43 7.02 11.63
CA GLN A 339 -4.06 6.77 13.02
C GLN A 339 -4.40 8.02 13.80
N PRO A 340 -5.40 7.99 14.71
CA PRO A 340 -5.61 9.14 15.59
C PRO A 340 -4.30 9.43 16.31
N PRO A 341 -3.95 10.71 16.50
CA PRO A 341 -2.78 11.05 17.30
C PRO A 341 -2.92 10.29 18.61
N SER A 342 -1.88 9.54 18.98
CA SER A 342 -1.89 8.73 20.20
C SER A 342 -2.49 9.59 21.30
N PRO A 343 -3.45 9.05 22.08
CA PRO A 343 -4.02 9.80 23.18
C PRO A 343 -2.84 10.42 23.91
N LYS A 344 -2.92 11.74 24.19
CA LYS A 344 -1.88 12.38 25.00
C LYS A 344 -1.70 11.45 26.17
N LEU A 345 -0.50 10.86 26.29
CA LEU A 345 -0.23 9.92 27.37
C LEU A 345 -0.84 10.54 28.61
N PRO A 346 -1.57 9.76 29.43
CA PRO A 346 -2.01 10.28 30.72
C PRO A 346 -0.81 11.03 31.28
N TYR A 347 -1.05 12.25 31.74
CA TYR A 347 -0.01 13.10 32.28
C TYR A 347 0.46 12.47 33.62
N GLU A 348 0.74 11.17 33.65
CA GLU A 348 1.72 10.58 34.54
C GLU A 348 2.88 11.54 34.55
N GLU A 349 3.08 12.10 35.73
CA GLU A 349 3.72 13.38 35.98
C GLU A 349 4.96 13.49 35.12
N ARG A 350 4.86 14.28 34.03
CA ARG A 350 5.99 14.53 33.14
C ARG A 350 7.17 14.84 34.05
N PRO A 351 8.25 14.03 34.04
CA PRO A 351 9.29 14.15 35.04
C PRO A 351 9.75 15.60 35.10
N ALA A 352 9.92 16.13 36.31
CA ALA A 352 10.23 17.55 36.51
C ALA A 352 11.42 18.03 35.66
N ALA A 353 12.34 17.12 35.32
CA ALA A 353 13.41 17.33 34.35
C ALA A 353 13.29 16.39 33.13
N SER A 354 13.54 16.94 31.93
CA SER A 354 13.62 16.13 30.70
C SER A 354 14.78 15.12 30.80
N HIS A 355 14.69 14.02 30.06
CA HIS A 355 15.77 13.02 29.97
C HIS A 355 17.13 13.66 29.61
N ILE A 356 17.16 14.61 28.68
CA ILE A 356 18.38 15.33 28.27
C ILE A 356 18.94 16.14 29.44
N THR A 357 18.10 16.88 30.17
CA THR A 357 18.54 17.67 31.34
C THR A 357 19.14 16.76 32.42
N ARG A 358 18.51 15.61 32.68
CA ARG A 358 19.01 14.62 33.63
C ARG A 358 20.36 14.04 33.20
N LYS A 359 20.47 13.59 31.96
CA LYS A 359 21.72 13.07 31.39
C LYS A 359 22.87 14.08 31.52
N ASN A 360 22.64 15.33 31.11
CA ASN A 360 23.65 16.38 31.18
C ASN A 360 24.08 16.68 32.62
N TYR A 361 23.12 16.70 33.56
CA TYR A 361 23.41 16.88 34.99
C TYR A 361 24.30 15.75 35.54
N TYR A 362 23.97 14.51 35.19
CA TYR A 362 24.75 13.34 35.59
C TYR A 362 26.17 13.36 35.02
N CYS A 363 26.35 13.69 33.73
CA CYS A 363 27.67 13.82 33.12
C CYS A 363 28.51 14.90 33.81
N ALA A 364 27.94 16.08 34.05
CA ALA A 364 28.65 17.15 34.75
C ALA A 364 29.09 16.73 36.17
N LEU A 365 28.24 16.02 36.92
CA LEU A 365 28.62 15.49 38.24
C LEU A 365 29.68 14.39 38.16
N LEU A 366 29.61 13.51 37.16
CA LEU A 366 30.60 12.47 36.94
C LEU A 366 31.98 13.07 36.63
N ASP A 367 32.02 14.11 35.80
CA ASP A 367 33.25 14.79 35.40
C ASP A 367 33.85 15.60 36.58
N LEU A 368 33.01 16.25 37.39
CA LEU A 368 33.44 17.06 38.53
C LEU A 368 33.73 16.24 39.80
N GLY A 369 33.22 15.01 39.89
CA GLY A 369 33.27 14.14 41.07
C GLY A 369 32.35 14.61 42.22
N ILE A 370 32.52 15.85 42.68
CA ILE A 370 31.66 16.53 43.64
C ILE A 370 31.50 18.00 43.26
N ALA A 371 30.28 18.52 43.28
CA ALA A 371 30.04 19.89 42.84
C ALA A 371 28.84 20.56 43.53
N ARG A 372 28.86 21.89 43.56
CA ARG A 372 27.72 22.75 43.87
C ARG A 372 26.85 22.92 42.63
N THR A 373 25.58 23.28 42.80
CA THR A 373 24.69 23.53 41.66
C THR A 373 25.23 24.61 40.70
N VAL A 374 25.95 25.62 41.22
CA VAL A 374 26.56 26.66 40.37
C VAL A 374 27.67 26.10 39.47
N GLU A 375 28.51 25.20 40.00
CA GLU A 375 29.60 24.56 39.26
C GLU A 375 29.05 23.60 38.19
N ILE A 376 27.96 22.90 38.48
CA ILE A 376 27.27 22.05 37.50
C ILE A 376 26.69 22.89 36.36
N VAL A 377 26.10 24.06 36.66
CA VAL A 377 25.52 24.95 35.64
C VAL A 377 26.59 25.59 34.76
N GLU A 378 27.79 25.81 35.29
CA GLU A 378 28.95 26.36 34.56
C GLU A 378 29.73 25.28 33.77
N HIS A 379 29.41 23.99 33.95
CA HIS A 379 30.10 22.90 33.28
C HIS A 379 29.69 22.77 31.80
N ASP A 380 30.65 22.52 30.91
CA ASP A 380 30.43 22.46 29.45
C ASP A 380 29.39 21.40 29.03
N SER A 381 29.31 20.29 29.79
CA SER A 381 28.31 19.23 29.58
C SER A 381 26.88 19.63 29.95
N PHE A 382 26.66 20.76 30.64
CA PHE A 382 25.35 21.21 31.12
C PHE A 382 24.87 22.50 30.42
N ASP A 383 24.10 22.34 29.36
CA ASP A 383 23.60 23.42 28.50
C ASP A 383 22.34 24.15 29.03
N ARG A 384 22.02 24.08 30.33
CA ARG A 384 20.76 24.59 30.90
C ARG A 384 20.96 25.51 32.10
N GLY A 385 19.97 26.34 32.39
CA GLY A 385 19.99 27.23 33.55
C GLY A 385 19.75 26.52 34.89
N THR A 386 19.97 27.26 35.98
CA THR A 386 19.92 26.77 37.37
C THR A 386 18.62 26.05 37.73
N SER A 387 17.45 26.55 37.30
CA SER A 387 16.17 25.89 37.59
C SER A 387 16.08 24.49 36.99
N ALA A 388 16.72 24.25 35.84
CA ALA A 388 16.75 22.92 35.22
C ALA A 388 17.71 21.98 35.97
N ALA A 389 18.86 22.50 36.41
CA ALA A 389 19.79 21.76 37.27
C ALA A 389 19.13 21.34 38.59
N VAL A 390 18.39 22.24 39.24
CA VAL A 390 17.65 21.95 40.48
C VAL A 390 16.59 20.86 40.27
N ARG A 391 15.85 20.88 39.16
CA ARG A 391 14.86 19.83 38.87
C ARG A 391 15.52 18.48 38.58
N ALA A 392 16.65 18.46 37.88
CA ALA A 392 17.41 17.23 37.63
C ALA A 392 18.01 16.68 38.93
N ARG A 393 18.60 17.56 39.77
CA ARG A 393 19.10 17.24 41.10
C ARG A 393 18.01 16.60 41.95
N ASN A 394 16.86 17.26 42.13
CA ASN A 394 15.78 16.73 42.98
C ASN A 394 15.36 15.33 42.51
N TRP A 395 15.25 15.12 41.20
CA TRP A 395 14.94 13.80 40.64
C TRP A 395 15.99 12.74 40.99
N TYR A 396 17.28 13.09 40.95
CA TYR A 396 18.37 12.17 41.34
C TYR A 396 18.55 12.03 42.86
N GLU A 397 18.14 13.00 43.67
CA GLU A 397 18.11 12.85 45.13
C GLU A 397 16.96 11.92 45.54
N GLU A 398 15.76 12.14 44.98
CA GLU A 398 14.56 11.34 45.26
C GLU A 398 14.75 9.86 44.88
N ASN A 399 15.55 9.57 43.84
CA ASN A 399 15.84 8.21 43.42
C ASN A 399 17.10 7.61 44.06
N GLY A 400 17.80 8.35 44.94
CA GLY A 400 19.00 7.91 45.64
C GLY A 400 20.30 7.87 44.82
N THR A 401 20.32 8.40 43.60
CA THR A 401 21.54 8.41 42.74
C THR A 401 22.51 9.53 43.13
N VAL A 402 22.01 10.64 43.67
CA VAL A 402 22.83 11.79 44.07
C VAL A 402 22.74 11.98 45.59
N ILE A 403 23.90 12.03 46.24
CA ILE A 403 24.01 12.30 47.67
C ILE A 403 24.28 13.79 47.89
N ARG A 404 23.53 14.36 48.84
CA ARG A 404 23.66 15.73 49.30
C ARG A 404 24.49 15.79 50.57
N VAL A 405 25.54 16.60 50.58
CA VAL A 405 26.39 16.84 51.76
C VAL A 405 26.56 18.33 52.03
N ASN A 406 26.48 18.73 53.30
CA ASN A 406 26.69 20.12 53.71
C ASN A 406 28.09 20.28 54.29
N GLU A 407 28.79 21.35 53.90
CA GLU A 407 30.12 21.63 54.42
C GLU A 407 30.06 22.08 55.89
N PRO A 408 30.82 21.45 56.81
CA PRO A 408 30.79 21.83 58.23
C PRO A 408 31.13 23.30 58.46
N GLY A 409 30.27 24.03 59.18
CA GLY A 409 30.45 25.45 59.47
C GLY A 409 30.22 26.40 58.29
N SER A 410 29.69 25.91 57.17
CA SER A 410 29.45 26.66 55.93
C SER A 410 28.00 26.46 55.47
N SER A 411 27.43 27.44 54.75
CA SER A 411 26.11 27.30 54.12
C SER A 411 26.17 26.62 52.74
N ARG A 412 27.36 26.11 52.35
CA ARG A 412 27.56 25.48 51.04
C ARG A 412 27.11 24.02 51.10
N THR A 413 26.36 23.64 50.07
CA THR A 413 25.91 22.28 49.83
C THR A 413 26.57 21.75 48.57
N TYR A 414 27.12 20.54 48.66
CA TYR A 414 27.72 19.80 47.56
C TYR A 414 26.90 18.56 47.23
N TYR A 415 27.04 18.11 45.99
CA TYR A 415 26.35 16.96 45.43
C TYR A 415 27.38 16.05 44.76
N TYR A 416 27.25 14.74 44.98
CA TYR A 416 28.08 13.73 44.32
C TYR A 416 27.22 12.49 44.00
N LEU A 417 27.72 11.62 43.14
CA LEU A 417 27.01 10.39 42.74
C LEU A 417 27.27 9.28 43.77
N ASP A 418 26.20 8.62 44.22
CA ASP A 418 26.27 7.51 45.18
C ASP A 418 27.18 6.38 44.67
N GLY A 419 28.06 5.86 45.52
CA GLY A 419 29.02 4.81 45.19
C GLY A 419 30.24 5.27 44.38
N LEU A 420 30.39 6.57 44.11
CA LEU A 420 31.53 7.17 43.42
C LEU A 420 32.38 8.08 44.33
N GLU A 421 32.38 7.84 45.64
CA GLU A 421 33.14 8.62 46.63
C GLU A 421 34.65 8.62 46.33
N ASN A 422 35.16 7.58 45.68
CA ASN A 422 36.56 7.47 45.31
C ASN A 422 36.98 8.44 44.20
N LEU A 423 36.03 9.03 43.46
CA LEU A 423 36.30 10.11 42.50
C LEU A 423 36.44 11.46 43.20
N ILE A 424 36.08 11.56 44.48
CA ILE A 424 36.19 12.78 45.27
C ILE A 424 37.61 12.91 45.81
N ASP A 425 38.20 14.08 45.62
CA ASP A 425 39.51 14.42 46.17
C ASP A 425 39.60 14.07 47.67
N PRO A 426 40.68 13.39 48.14
CA PRO A 426 40.79 12.95 49.53
C PRO A 426 40.73 14.08 50.57
N GLU A 427 41.25 15.26 50.25
CA GLU A 427 41.16 16.41 51.15
C GLU A 427 39.70 16.88 51.25
N MET A 428 38.99 16.91 50.12
CA MET A 428 37.58 17.27 50.08
C MET A 428 36.70 16.26 50.82
N ARG A 429 36.97 14.95 50.70
CA ARG A 429 36.28 13.91 51.49
C ARG A 429 36.46 14.11 52.98
N THR A 430 37.72 14.27 53.41
CA THR A 430 38.05 14.52 54.82
C THR A 430 37.36 15.78 55.35
N LYS A 431 37.35 16.84 54.54
CA LYS A 431 36.73 18.12 54.87
C LYS A 431 35.22 18.04 55.01
N LEU A 432 34.56 17.26 54.15
CA LEU A 432 33.10 17.10 54.15
C LEU A 432 32.59 15.96 55.02
N GLY A 433 33.49 15.10 55.53
CA GLY A 433 33.13 13.91 56.31
C GLY A 433 32.45 12.84 55.47
N ILE A 434 32.88 12.67 54.22
CA ILE A 434 32.41 11.65 53.26
C ILE A 434 33.24 10.38 53.38
#